data_AF-A0A1Q6A235-F1
#
_entry.id   AF-A0A1Q6A235-F1
#
_cell.length_a   1.000
_cell.length_b   1.000
_cell.length_c   1.000
_cell.angle_alpha   90.00
_cell.angle_beta   90.00
_cell.angle_gamma   90.00
#
_symmetry.space_group_name_H-M   'P 1'
#
loop_
_entity.id
_entity.type
_entity.pdbx_description
1 polymer ?
#
loop_
_entity_poly.entity_id
_entity_poly.type
_entity_poly.pdbx_seq_one_letter_code
_entity_poly.pdbx_strand_id
1 'polypeptide(L)' 'MLIICFLYAYLFLGFLFAIWFAFINPGKGEFGIRHTSLWFRLIIIPGSIVLWPVMLIKIYIS' A
#
# COMPACT_ATOMS: atom_id res chain seq x y z
N MET A 1 7.59 25.60 3.42
CA MET A 1 8.08 25.10 2.10
C MET A 1 8.60 23.67 2.19
N LEU A 2 9.56 23.35 3.07
CA LEU A 2 10.08 21.97 3.25
C LEU A 2 9.01 20.92 3.56
N ILE A 3 8.06 21.24 4.46
CA ILE A 3 6.98 20.32 4.87
C ILE A 3 6.14 19.85 3.67
N ILE A 4 5.88 20.75 2.73
CA ILE A 4 5.09 20.46 1.53
C ILE A 4 5.86 19.49 0.61
N CYS A 5 7.17 19.67 0.43
CA CYS A 5 8.01 18.73 -0.31
C CYS A 5 8.02 17.33 0.34
N PHE A 6 8.15 17.26 1.68
CA PHE A 6 8.10 15.99 2.39
C PHE A 6 6.74 15.29 2.22
N LEU A 7 5.64 16.06 2.25
CA LEU A 7 4.30 15.52 2.05
C LEU A 7 4.13 14.96 0.63
N TYR A 8 4.58 15.68 -0.40
CA TYR A 8 4.56 15.18 -1.78
C TYR A 8 5.42 13.94 -1.96
N ALA A 9 6.64 13.91 -1.40
CA ALA A 9 7.49 12.74 -1.45
C ALA A 9 6.83 11.54 -0.75
N TYR A 10 6.23 11.75 0.43
CA TYR A 10 5.53 10.70 1.17
C TYR A 10 4.35 10.13 0.38
N LEU A 11 3.51 10.98 -0.22
CA LEU A 11 2.38 10.56 -1.05
C LEU A 11 2.84 9.86 -2.33
N PHE A 12 3.93 10.34 -2.95
CA PHE A 12 4.50 9.72 -4.14
C PHE A 12 5.02 8.31 -3.84
N LEU A 13 5.76 8.13 -2.74
CA LEU A 13 6.19 6.81 -2.28
C LEU A 13 4.99 5.90 -1.96
N GLY A 14 3.97 6.43 -1.27
CA GLY A 14 2.74 5.69 -1.00
C GLY A 14 2.01 5.27 -2.28
N PHE A 15 2.02 6.11 -3.31
CA PHE A 15 1.45 5.79 -4.63
C PHE A 15 2.22 4.68 -5.35
N LEU A 16 3.55 4.76 -5.39
CA LEU A 16 4.39 3.69 -5.93
C LEU A 16 4.16 2.37 -5.19
N PHE A 17 4.06 2.42 -3.86
CA PHE A 17 3.79 1.25 -3.04
C PHE A 17 2.41 0.67 -3.31
N ALA A 18 1.37 1.49 -3.46
CA ALA A 18 0.02 1.04 -3.74
C ALA A 18 -0.10 0.39 -5.13
N ILE A 19 0.58 0.93 -6.14
CA ILE A 19 0.71 0.30 -7.46
C ILE A 19 1.41 -1.05 -7.31
N TRP A 20 2.58 -1.08 -6.67
CA TRP A 20 3.32 -2.31 -6.44
C TRP A 20 2.46 -3.36 -5.73
N PHE A 21 1.75 -2.98 -4.67
CA PHE A 21 0.85 -3.84 -3.90
C PHE A 21 -0.38 -4.33 -4.71
N ALA A 22 -0.87 -3.53 -5.64
CA ALA A 22 -1.99 -3.89 -6.51
C ALA A 22 -1.60 -4.89 -7.60
N PHE A 23 -0.39 -4.77 -8.16
CA PHE A 23 0.11 -5.59 -9.28
C PHE A 23 0.94 -6.80 -8.82
N ILE A 24 1.84 -6.63 -7.86
CA ILE A 24 2.59 -7.72 -7.25
C ILE A 24 1.69 -8.36 -6.21
N ASN A 25 1.18 -9.53 -6.60
CA ASN A 25 0.34 -10.39 -5.78
C ASN A 25 0.91 -10.47 -4.34
N PRO A 26 0.13 -10.23 -3.26
CA PRO A 26 0.58 -10.37 -1.88
C PRO A 26 0.79 -11.86 -1.61
N GLY A 27 1.90 -12.37 -2.09
CA GLY A 27 2.08 -13.78 -2.37
C GLY A 27 2.23 -14.66 -1.14
N LYS A 28 2.37 -14.10 0.07
CA LYS A 28 2.67 -14.90 1.26
C LYS A 28 2.08 -14.39 2.59
N GLY A 29 1.58 -13.15 2.67
CA GLY A 29 1.28 -12.52 3.97
C GLY A 29 -0.11 -12.77 4.55
N GLU A 30 -1.18 -12.83 3.75
CA GLU A 30 -2.53 -12.82 4.35
C GLU A 30 -3.52 -13.74 3.62
N PHE A 31 -3.88 -14.84 4.29
CA PHE A 31 -4.99 -15.73 3.94
C PHE A 31 -6.33 -14.98 3.76
N GLY A 32 -6.48 -13.75 4.25
CA GLY A 32 -7.69 -12.91 4.10
C GLY A 32 -7.78 -12.10 2.80
N ILE A 33 -6.65 -11.81 2.13
CA ILE A 33 -6.62 -10.97 0.91
C ILE A 33 -6.63 -11.83 -0.37
N ARG A 34 -6.31 -13.12 -0.23
CA ARG A 34 -6.13 -14.05 -1.35
C ARG A 34 -7.40 -14.33 -2.16
N HIS A 35 -8.58 -14.07 -1.58
CA HIS A 35 -9.89 -14.24 -2.23
C HIS A 35 -10.64 -12.93 -2.46
N THR A 36 -10.03 -11.78 -2.20
CA THR A 36 -10.75 -10.51 -2.30
C THR A 36 -10.76 -9.99 -3.73
N SER A 37 -11.95 -9.57 -4.17
CA SER A 37 -12.23 -9.10 -5.52
C SER A 37 -11.33 -7.93 -5.91
N LEU A 38 -11.04 -7.79 -7.22
CA LEU A 38 -10.28 -6.65 -7.78
C LEU A 38 -10.83 -5.29 -7.30
N TRP A 39 -12.15 -5.20 -7.08
CA TRP A 39 -12.83 -4.06 -6.48
C TRP A 39 -12.34 -3.72 -5.08
N PHE A 40 -12.13 -4.73 -4.24
CA PHE A 40 -11.61 -4.55 -2.88
C PHE A 40 -10.15 -4.09 -2.91
N ARG A 41 -9.34 -4.63 -3.84
CA ARG A 41 -7.98 -4.11 -4.10
C ARG A 41 -8.03 -2.62 -4.44
N LEU A 42 -8.96 -2.20 -5.30
CA LEU A 42 -9.10 -0.81 -5.73
C LEU A 42 -9.49 0.13 -4.56
N ILE A 43 -10.36 -0.33 -3.65
CA ILE A 43 -10.78 0.42 -2.46
C ILE A 43 -9.63 0.54 -1.45
N ILE A 44 -8.75 -0.46 -1.38
CA ILE A 44 -7.60 -0.43 -0.46
C ILE A 44 -6.50 0.50 -0.97
N ILE A 45 -6.38 0.78 -2.29
CA ILE A 45 -5.37 1.69 -2.86
C ILE A 45 -5.24 3.03 -2.11
N PRO A 46 -6.31 3.84 -1.90
CA PRO A 46 -6.19 5.09 -1.14
C PRO A 46 -5.74 4.87 0.31
N GLY A 47 -6.18 3.77 0.94
CA GLY A 47 -5.72 3.39 2.28
C GLY A 47 -4.24 2.99 2.30
N SER A 48 -3.78 2.26 1.29
CA SER A 48 -2.37 1.88 1.11
C SER A 48 -1.46 3.07 0.86
N ILE A 49 -1.92 4.10 0.15
CA ILE A 49 -1.13 5.32 -0.08
C ILE A 49 -0.87 6.07 1.22
N VAL A 50 -1.86 6.14 2.11
CA VAL A 50 -1.73 6.87 3.38
C VAL A 50 -0.98 6.02 4.41
N LEU A 51 -1.28 4.73 4.47
CA LEU A 51 -0.79 3.79 5.48
C LEU A 51 0.34 2.87 4.96
N TRP A 52 1.04 3.25 3.88
CA TRP A 52 2.12 2.46 3.30
C TRP A 52 3.19 2.02 4.31
N PRO A 53 3.68 2.86 5.28
CA PRO A 53 4.70 2.40 6.22
C PRO A 53 4.16 1.32 7.17
N VAL A 54 2.89 1.43 7.58
CA VAL A 54 2.23 0.43 8.46
C VAL A 54 2.04 -0.88 7.71
N MET A 55 1.64 -0.83 6.43
CA MET A 55 1.53 -2.01 5.58
C MET A 55 2.88 -2.68 5.36
N LEU A 56 3.95 -1.90 5.16
CA LEU A 56 5.31 -2.42 4.96
C LEU A 56 5.82 -3.14 6.22
N ILE A 57 5.57 -2.57 7.41
CA ILE A 57 5.88 -3.21 8.69
C ILE A 57 5.11 -4.53 8.84
N LYS A 58 3.83 -4.54 8.48
CA LYS A 58 3.00 -5.75 8.55
C LYS A 58 3.50 -6.84 7.59
N ILE A 59 3.91 -6.49 6.38
CA ILE A 59 4.50 -7.43 5.41
C ILE A 59 5.85 -7.97 5.91
N TYR A 60 6.65 -7.16 6.62
CA TYR A 60 7.95 -7.59 7.11
C TYR A 60 7.86 -8.49 8.36
N ILE A 61 6.85 -8.27 9.21
CA ILE A 61 6.63 -9.04 10.45
C ILE A 61 5.85 -10.34 10.19
N SER A 62 5.08 -10.41 9.09
CA SER A 62 4.28 -11.58 8.69
C SER A 62 5.05 -12.57 7.83
#